data_AF-A0A3D5G6Y2-F1
#
_entry.id   AF-A0A3D5G6Y2-F1
#
_cell.length_a   1.000
_cell.length_b   1.000
_cell.length_c   1.000
_cell.angle_alpha   90.00
_cell.angle_beta   90.00
_cell.angle_gamma   90.00
#
_symmetry.space_group_name_H-M   'P 1'
#
loop_
_entity.id
_entity.type
_entity.pdbx_description
1 polymer ?
#
loop_
_entity_poly.entity_id
_entity_poly.type
_entity_poly.pdbx_seq_one_letter_code
_entity_poly.pdbx_strand_id
1 'polypeptide(L)' 'MLNIEYLTNKDGDVSAVVIPIELWRQLLPNEEVSVDQLAGAVEDYCMNKAMNEAVNTPLLERSEALAYLEE' A
#
# COMPACT_ATOMS: atom_id res chain seq x y z
N MET A 1 -11.36 -11.66 8.86
CA MET A 1 -9.97 -11.75 8.36
C MET A 1 -10.01 -11.38 6.89
N LEU A 2 -9.09 -10.52 6.44
CA LEU A 2 -8.97 -10.18 5.02
C LEU A 2 -8.25 -11.36 4.35
N ASN A 3 -8.98 -12.19 3.61
CA ASN A 3 -8.43 -13.37 2.95
C ASN A 3 -7.66 -12.95 1.70
N ILE A 4 -6.45 -12.44 1.89
CA ILE A 4 -5.51 -12.17 0.82
C ILE A 4 -4.72 -13.45 0.56
N GLU A 5 -4.73 -13.94 -0.67
CA GLU A 5 -4.04 -15.17 -1.06
C GLU A 5 -2.90 -14.89 -2.03
N TYR A 6 -1.78 -15.59 -1.87
CA TYR A 6 -0.64 -15.48 -2.78
C TYR A 6 -0.60 -16.68 -3.70
N LEU A 7 -0.58 -16.43 -5.01
CA LEU A 7 -0.41 -17.46 -6.02
C LEU A 7 1.08 -17.64 -6.30
N THR A 8 1.52 -18.89 -6.30
CA THR A 8 2.90 -19.27 -6.63
C THR A 8 2.96 -19.87 -8.03
N ASN A 9 4.07 -19.61 -8.72
CA ASN A 9 4.38 -20.25 -10.00
C ASN A 9 4.86 -21.70 -9.76
N LYS A 10 5.20 -22.40 -10.85
CA LYS A 10 5.65 -23.79 -10.79
C LYS A 10 7.00 -23.97 -10.07
N ASP A 11 7.77 -22.91 -9.96
CA ASP A 11 9.09 -22.88 -9.32
C ASP A 11 8.98 -22.57 -7.81
N GLY A 12 7.77 -22.23 -7.34
CA GLY A 12 7.50 -21.89 -5.95
C GLY A 12 7.58 -20.39 -5.64
N ASP A 13 7.90 -19.55 -6.62
CA ASP A 13 7.98 -18.11 -6.45
C ASP A 13 6.59 -17.47 -6.50
N VAL A 14 6.36 -16.45 -5.67
CA VAL A 14 5.10 -15.69 -5.67
C VAL A 14 4.96 -14.94 -6.99
N SER A 15 3.90 -15.25 -7.75
CA SER A 15 3.64 -14.66 -9.07
C SER A 15 2.47 -13.68 -9.08
N ALA A 16 1.51 -13.81 -8.16
CA ALA A 16 0.36 -12.91 -8.08
C ALA A 16 -0.28 -12.93 -6.69
N VAL A 17 -1.17 -11.97 -6.45
CA VAL A 17 -2.00 -11.88 -5.25
C VAL A 17 -3.48 -11.84 -5.63
N VAL A 18 -4.31 -12.58 -4.88
CA VAL A 18 -5.77 -12.53 -4.98
C VAL A 18 -6.28 -11.62 -3.87
N ILE A 19 -6.93 -10.53 -4.27
CA ILE A 19 -7.53 -9.55 -3.37
C ILE A 19 -9.05 -9.70 -3.45
N PRO A 20 -9.76 -9.87 -2.31
CA PRO A 20 -11.22 -9.88 -2.28
C PRO A 20 -11.82 -8.64 -2.95
N ILE A 21 -12.90 -8.82 -3.73
CA ILE A 21 -13.48 -7.77 -4.57
C ILE A 21 -13.96 -6.56 -3.77
N GLU A 22 -14.35 -6.75 -2.51
CA GLU A 22 -14.76 -5.68 -1.60
C GLU A 22 -13.60 -4.74 -1.24
N LEU A 23 -12.38 -5.29 -1.13
CA LEU A 23 -11.16 -4.52 -0.90
C LEU A 23 -10.64 -3.90 -2.18
N TRP A 24 -10.70 -4.66 -3.28
CA TRP A 24 -10.35 -4.16 -4.60
C TRP A 24 -11.14 -2.90 -4.95
N ARG A 25 -12.46 -2.90 -4.71
CA ARG A 25 -13.33 -1.75 -4.96
C ARG A 25 -13.06 -0.53 -4.08
N GLN A 26 -12.43 -0.71 -2.92
CA GLN A 26 -12.00 0.42 -2.08
C GLN A 26 -10.75 1.11 -2.66
N LEU A 27 -9.89 0.35 -3.35
CA LEU A 27 -8.73 0.89 -4.05
C LEU A 27 -9.12 1.48 -5.40
N LEU A 28 -9.95 0.75 -6.16
CA LEU A 28 -10.37 1.09 -7.51
C LEU A 28 -11.87 0.80 -7.71
N PRO A 29 -12.73 1.83 -7.64
CA PRO A 29 -14.17 1.63 -7.68
C PRO A 29 -14.73 1.27 -9.08
N ASN A 30 -13.93 1.34 -10.16
CA ASN A 30 -14.38 1.10 -11.54
C ASN A 30 -13.63 -0.08 -12.19
N GLU A 31 -14.29 -0.81 -13.11
CA GLU A 31 -13.86 -2.12 -13.61
C GLU A 31 -12.80 -2.10 -14.73
N GLU A 32 -12.59 -0.97 -15.41
CA GLU A 32 -11.51 -0.79 -16.39
C GLU A 32 -10.55 0.30 -15.93
N VAL A 33 -9.38 -0.13 -15.45
CA VAL A 33 -8.34 0.76 -14.93
C VAL A 33 -7.01 0.35 -15.55
N SER A 34 -6.26 1.32 -16.07
CA SER A 34 -4.92 1.05 -16.60
C SER A 34 -3.95 0.66 -15.47
N VAL A 35 -2.85 0.00 -15.81
CA VAL A 35 -1.80 -0.36 -14.83
C VAL A 35 -1.28 0.90 -14.12
N ASP A 36 -1.11 2.01 -14.83
CA ASP A 36 -0.64 3.27 -14.25
C ASP A 36 -1.63 3.86 -13.24
N GLN A 37 -2.92 3.80 -13.55
CA GLN A 37 -3.96 4.25 -12.64
C GLN A 37 -4.08 3.36 -11.39
N LEU A 38 -3.87 2.05 -11.55
CA LEU A 38 -3.78 1.12 -10.42
C LEU A 38 -2.58 1.43 -9.53
N ALA A 39 -1.40 1.66 -10.12
CA ALA A 39 -0.20 2.01 -9.38
C ALA A 39 -0.42 3.28 -8.54
N GLY A 40 -0.98 4.34 -9.17
CA GLY A 40 -1.30 5.58 -8.47
C GLY A 40 -2.32 5.39 -7.33
N ALA A 41 -3.38 4.61 -7.55
CA ALA A 41 -4.36 4.36 -6.51
C ALA A 41 -3.80 3.56 -5.31
N VAL A 42 -2.89 2.62 -5.56
CA VAL A 42 -2.19 1.90 -4.50
C VAL A 42 -1.24 2.81 -3.73
N GLU A 43 -0.48 3.67 -4.43
CA GLU A 43 0.38 4.67 -3.80
C GLU A 43 -0.43 5.61 -2.90
N ASP A 44 -1.53 6.16 -3.41
CA ASP A 44 -2.43 7.04 -2.66
C ASP A 44 -3.00 6.34 -1.42
N TYR A 45 -3.46 5.09 -1.56
CA TYR A 45 -3.97 4.32 -0.43
C TYR A 45 -2.90 4.12 0.65
N CYS A 46 -1.71 3.68 0.26
CA CYS A 46 -0.59 3.45 1.17
C CYS A 46 -0.16 4.74 1.87
N MET A 47 -0.05 5.86 1.14
CA MET A 47 0.36 7.14 1.69
C MET A 47 -0.69 7.68 2.67
N ASN A 48 -1.98 7.63 2.32
CA ASN A 48 -3.06 8.05 3.21
C ASN A 48 -3.11 7.21 4.49
N LYS A 49 -2.89 5.89 4.38
CA LYS A 49 -2.82 5.01 5.55
C LYS A 49 -1.64 5.35 6.45
N ALA A 50 -0.45 5.53 5.87
CA ALA A 50 0.74 5.93 6.62
C ALA A 50 0.53 7.27 7.35
N MET A 51 -0.10 8.24 6.68
CA MET A 51 -0.46 9.52 7.30
C MET A 51 -1.44 9.36 8.46
N ASN A 52 -2.49 8.56 8.31
CA ASN A 52 -3.47 8.30 9.37
C ASN A 52 -2.82 7.65 10.60
N GLU A 53 -1.91 6.71 10.39
CA GLU A 53 -1.13 6.07 11.46
C GLU A 53 -0.20 7.08 12.15
N ALA A 54 0.39 7.99 11.37
CA ALA A 54 1.30 9.02 11.87
C ALA A 54 0.62 10.15 12.65
N VAL A 55 -0.71 10.31 12.60
CA VAL A 55 -1.45 11.41 13.28
C VAL A 55 -1.11 11.52 14.77
N ASN A 56 -0.86 10.38 15.44
CA ASN A 56 -0.57 10.35 16.88
C ASN A 56 0.93 10.34 17.20
N THR A 57 1.79 10.50 16.20
CA THR A 57 3.25 10.53 16.40
C THR A 57 3.72 11.96 16.69
N PRO A 58 4.65 12.17 17.65
CA PRO A 58 5.24 13.48 17.88
C PRO A 58 5.98 13.97 16.64
N LEU A 59 5.83 15.27 16.33
CA LEU A 59 6.68 15.90 15.32
C LEU A 59 8.10 15.98 15.85
N LEU A 60 9.06 15.55 15.03
CA LEU A 60 10.48 15.68 15.33
C LEU A 60 10.94 17.12 15.13
N GLU A 61 11.85 17.57 15.98
CA GLU A 61 12.58 18.81 15.71
C GLU A 61 13.48 18.63 14.48
N ARG A 62 13.80 19.73 13.79
CA ARG A 62 14.56 19.69 12.53
C ARG A 62 15.86 18.88 12.65
N SER A 63 16.58 19.02 13.76
CA SER A 63 17.83 18.29 14.01
C SER A 63 17.62 16.77 14.15
N GLU A 64 16.53 16.36 14.81
CA GLU A 64 16.20 14.96 15.02
C GLU A 64 15.72 14.32 13.71
N ALA A 65 14.93 15.04 12.92
CA ALA A 65 14.51 14.60 11.60
C ALA A 65 15.69 14.42 10.62
N LEU A 66 16.68 15.32 10.66
CA LEU A 66 17.89 15.19 9.84
C LEU A 66 18.72 13.98 10.25
N ALA A 67 18.90 13.74 11.56
CA ALA A 67 19.62 12.58 12.05
C ALA A 67 18.94 11.26 11.64
N TYR A 68 17.61 11.20 11.66
CA TYR A 68 16.83 10.03 11.22
C TYR A 68 16.97 9.72 9.73
N LEU A 69 17.16 10.72 8.87
CA LEU A 69 17.32 10.53 7.41
C LEU A 69 18.73 10.08 6.99
N GLU A 70 19.71 10.18 7.89
CA GLU A 70 21.10 9.82 7.64
C GLU A 70 21.43 8.36 8.06
N GLU A 71 20.51 7.66 8.74
CA GLU A 71 20.58 6.22 9.08
C GLU A 71 20.06 5.31 7.95
#